data_AF-R7XU54-F1
#
_entry.id   AF-R7XU54-F1
#
_cell.length_a   1.000
_cell.length_b   1.000
_cell.length_c   1.000
_cell.angle_alpha   90.00
_cell.angle_beta   90.00
_cell.angle_gamma   90.00
#
_symmetry.space_group_name_H-M   'P 1'
#
loop_
_entity.id
_entity.type
_entity.pdbx_description
1 polymer ?
#
loop_
_entity_poly.entity_id
_entity_poly.type
_entity_poly.pdbx_seq_one_letter_code
_entity_poly.pdbx_strand_id
1 'polypeptide(L)'
;MTLADRDAEPQLGMAWRETTMVGVCPRMEITRFERPEVWAEVGTWLGIAATLVLTFEERAAGCRVVAEGEISGRHAYAVPAALAGRLAGLAIGADLRKAARILERRS
;
A
#
# COMPACT_ATOMS: atom_id res chain seq x y z
N MET A 1 -17.40 -3.43 4.88
CA MET A 1 -16.42 -4.15 5.68
C MET A 1 -16.90 -4.12 7.12
N THR A 2 -17.22 -5.28 7.67
CA THR A 2 -17.54 -5.42 9.09
C THR A 2 -16.23 -5.50 9.89
N LEU A 3 -16.25 -5.30 11.21
CA LEU A 3 -15.05 -5.43 12.05
C LEU A 3 -14.38 -6.82 11.93
N ALA A 4 -15.16 -7.86 11.65
CA ALA A 4 -14.67 -9.23 11.47
C ALA A 4 -13.77 -9.41 10.24
N ASP A 5 -13.88 -8.54 9.24
CA ASP A 5 -13.06 -8.61 8.02
C ASP A 5 -11.64 -8.07 8.23
N ARG A 6 -11.37 -7.33 9.33
CA ARG A 6 -10.05 -6.71 9.57
C ARG A 6 -8.96 -7.71 9.94
N ASP A 7 -9.35 -8.80 10.58
CA ASP A 7 -8.44 -9.85 11.06
C ASP A 7 -8.42 -11.07 10.11
N ALA A 8 -9.07 -10.96 8.95
CA ALA A 8 -9.04 -12.00 7.93
C ALA A 8 -7.62 -12.12 7.35
N GLU A 9 -7.18 -13.37 7.14
CA GLU A 9 -5.91 -13.63 6.46
C GLU A 9 -5.95 -13.03 5.04
N PRO A 10 -4.91 -12.30 4.60
CA PRO A 10 -4.86 -11.73 3.26
C PRO A 10 -4.98 -12.80 2.17
N GLN A 11 -5.71 -12.49 1.11
CA GLN A 11 -5.85 -13.35 -0.07
C GLN A 11 -5.86 -12.53 -1.36
N LEU A 12 -5.40 -13.14 -2.46
CA LEU A 12 -5.45 -12.51 -3.77
C LEU A 12 -6.89 -12.11 -4.14
N GLY A 13 -7.06 -10.89 -4.68
CA GLY A 13 -8.37 -10.34 -5.02
C GLY A 13 -9.18 -9.82 -3.83
N MET A 14 -8.66 -9.91 -2.60
CA MET A 14 -9.29 -9.27 -1.44
C MET A 14 -9.37 -7.77 -1.68
N ALA A 15 -10.55 -7.19 -1.45
CA ALA A 15 -10.80 -5.77 -1.69
C ALA A 15 -11.44 -5.10 -0.47
N TRP A 16 -11.02 -3.88 -0.17
CA TRP A 16 -11.51 -3.11 0.96
C TRP A 16 -11.63 -1.62 0.64
N ARG A 17 -12.10 -0.84 1.61
CA ARG A 17 -12.05 0.63 1.58
C ARG A 17 -11.37 1.11 2.83
N GLU A 18 -10.46 2.04 2.69
CA GLU A 18 -9.68 2.59 3.80
C GLU A 18 -9.48 4.08 3.61
N THR A 19 -9.66 4.84 4.68
CA THR A 19 -9.27 6.26 4.69
C THR A 19 -7.76 6.34 4.89
N THR A 20 -7.06 6.72 3.84
CA THR A 20 -5.61 6.93 3.85
C THR A 20 -5.25 8.20 4.64
N MET A 21 -3.98 8.30 5.06
CA MET A 21 -3.49 9.48 5.79
C MET A 21 -3.62 10.81 5.03
N VAL A 22 -3.72 10.75 3.69
CA VAL A 22 -3.92 11.93 2.83
C VAL A 22 -5.40 12.28 2.65
N GLY A 23 -6.30 11.63 3.40
CA GLY A 23 -7.72 11.99 3.50
C GLY A 23 -8.62 11.41 2.41
N VAL A 24 -8.10 10.55 1.53
CA VAL A 24 -8.90 9.87 0.49
C VAL A 24 -9.31 8.47 0.93
N CYS A 25 -10.44 7.98 0.40
CA CYS A 25 -11.00 6.66 0.67
C CYS A 25 -11.05 5.77 -0.60
N PRO A 26 -9.89 5.27 -1.07
CA PRO A 26 -9.82 4.36 -2.20
C PRO A 26 -10.57 3.06 -1.96
N ARG A 27 -11.06 2.47 -3.07
CA ARG A 27 -11.31 1.03 -3.13
C ARG A 27 -9.97 0.36 -3.41
N MET A 28 -9.51 -0.40 -2.42
CA MET A 28 -8.26 -1.17 -2.45
C MET A 28 -8.52 -2.59 -2.94
N GLU A 29 -7.52 -3.21 -3.57
CA GLU A 29 -7.52 -4.62 -3.97
C GLU A 29 -6.10 -5.19 -3.97
N ILE A 30 -5.92 -6.40 -3.43
CA ILE A 30 -4.66 -7.15 -3.55
C ILE A 30 -4.60 -7.77 -4.94
N THR A 31 -3.61 -7.38 -5.73
CA THR A 31 -3.41 -7.85 -7.12
C THR A 31 -2.27 -8.84 -7.27
N ARG A 32 -1.37 -8.94 -6.29
CA ARG A 32 -0.34 -9.99 -6.22
C ARG A 32 -0.02 -10.31 -4.77
N PHE A 33 0.06 -11.61 -4.46
CA PHE A 33 0.37 -12.08 -3.11
C PHE A 33 1.18 -13.38 -3.17
N GLU A 34 2.50 -13.24 -3.19
CA GLU A 34 3.46 -14.35 -3.28
C GLU A 34 4.36 -14.29 -2.06
N ARG A 35 4.08 -15.11 -1.06
CA ARG A 35 4.84 -15.09 0.20
C ARG A 35 6.17 -15.85 0.06
N PRO A 36 7.28 -15.35 0.65
CA PRO A 36 7.42 -14.07 1.33
C PRO A 36 7.83 -12.90 0.41
N GLU A 37 7.94 -13.14 -0.90
CA GLU A 37 8.72 -12.33 -1.83
C GLU A 37 8.04 -11.03 -2.28
N VAL A 38 6.74 -11.07 -2.57
CA VAL A 38 6.04 -9.95 -3.23
C VAL A 38 4.62 -9.74 -2.72
N TRP A 39 4.28 -8.47 -2.53
CA TRP A 39 2.93 -7.96 -2.35
C TRP A 39 2.66 -6.88 -3.39
N ALA A 40 1.49 -6.89 -4.02
CA ALA A 40 1.03 -5.77 -4.84
C ALA A 40 -0.45 -5.47 -4.62
N GLU A 41 -0.78 -4.19 -4.65
CA GLU A 41 -2.13 -3.69 -4.50
C GLU A 41 -2.43 -2.50 -5.38
N VAL A 42 -3.72 -2.28 -5.63
CA VAL A 42 -4.23 -1.11 -6.33
C VAL A 42 -5.32 -0.42 -5.51
N GLY A 43 -5.24 0.89 -5.39
CA GLY A 43 -6.25 1.77 -4.81
C GLY A 43 -6.87 2.68 -5.85
N THR A 44 -8.19 2.70 -5.96
CA THR A 44 -8.90 3.55 -6.94
C THR A 44 -9.91 4.48 -6.30
N TRP A 45 -9.92 5.76 -6.71
CA TRP A 45 -10.93 6.75 -6.28
C TRP A 45 -11.03 7.89 -7.29
N LEU A 46 -12.24 8.40 -7.54
CA LEU A 46 -12.48 9.61 -8.35
C LEU A 46 -11.63 9.72 -9.65
N GLY A 47 -11.45 8.63 -10.39
CA GLY A 47 -10.65 8.62 -11.63
C GLY A 47 -9.12 8.60 -11.45
N ILE A 48 -8.64 8.42 -10.22
CA ILE A 48 -7.25 8.19 -9.83
C ILE A 48 -7.06 6.71 -9.52
N ALA A 49 -5.92 6.16 -9.93
CA ALA A 49 -5.44 4.84 -9.55
C ALA A 49 -4.04 4.98 -8.95
N ALA A 50 -3.84 4.38 -7.77
CA ALA A 50 -2.55 4.24 -7.12
C ALA A 50 -2.17 2.76 -7.08
N THR A 51 -1.00 2.41 -7.56
CA THR A 51 -0.43 1.07 -7.43
C THR A 51 0.70 1.11 -6.39
N LEU A 52 0.83 0.01 -5.65
CA LEU A 52 1.95 -0.23 -4.75
C LEU A 52 2.43 -1.66 -4.96
N VAL A 53 3.73 -1.82 -5.15
CA VAL A 53 4.44 -3.10 -5.15
C VAL A 53 5.48 -3.06 -4.05
N LEU A 54 5.44 -4.07 -3.18
CA LEU A 54 6.46 -4.32 -2.18
C LEU A 54 7.21 -5.59 -2.56
N THR A 55 8.53 -5.49 -2.61
CA THR A 55 9.43 -6.64 -2.75
C THR A 55 10.23 -6.80 -1.47
N PHE A 56 10.28 -8.02 -0.96
CA PHE A 56 10.95 -8.38 0.28
C PHE A 56 12.20 -9.17 -0.06
N GLU A 57 13.36 -8.61 0.30
CA GLU A 57 14.65 -9.24 0.08
C GLU A 57 15.26 -9.63 1.43
N GLU A 58 15.50 -10.92 1.64
CA GLU A 58 16.21 -11.40 2.81
C GLU A 58 17.65 -10.85 2.85
N ARG A 59 18.10 -10.45 4.03
CA ARG A 59 19.44 -9.95 4.31
C ARG A 59 19.97 -10.64 5.57
N ALA A 60 21.29 -10.72 5.70
CA ALA A 60 21.93 -11.38 6.86
C ALA A 60 21.47 -10.85 8.23
N ALA A 61 21.02 -9.59 8.30
CA ALA A 61 20.54 -8.93 9.51
C ALA A 61 19.04 -8.59 9.49
N GLY A 62 18.24 -9.20 8.60
CA GLY A 62 16.80 -8.98 8.53
C GLY A 62 16.23 -8.98 7.11
N CYS A 63 15.32 -8.04 6.82
CA CYS A 63 14.66 -7.94 5.53
C CYS A 63 14.77 -6.51 4.99
N ARG A 64 15.15 -6.38 3.72
CA ARG A 64 15.03 -5.12 2.98
C ARG A 64 13.69 -5.12 2.25
N VAL A 65 12.89 -4.09 2.48
CA VAL A 65 11.65 -3.87 1.74
C VAL A 65 11.90 -2.78 0.70
N VAL A 66 11.67 -3.12 -0.57
CA VAL A 66 11.66 -2.17 -1.69
C VAL A 66 10.21 -1.86 -2.00
N ALA A 67 9.85 -0.57 -1.99
CA ALA A 67 8.51 -0.11 -2.27
C ALA A 67 8.50 0.74 -3.53
N GLU A 68 7.73 0.30 -4.51
CA GLU A 68 7.52 0.98 -5.78
C GLU A 68 6.04 1.37 -5.86
N GLY A 69 5.77 2.64 -6.16
CA GLY A 69 4.41 3.12 -6.26
C GLY A 69 4.25 4.07 -7.43
N GLU A 70 3.10 3.96 -8.11
CA GLU A 70 2.71 4.84 -9.19
C GLU A 70 1.32 5.39 -8.89
N ILE A 71 1.13 6.69 -9.13
CA ILE A 71 -0.19 7.31 -9.08
C ILE A 71 -0.49 7.92 -10.44
N SER A 72 -1.59 7.47 -11.03
CA SER A 72 -2.09 7.96 -12.31
C SER A 72 -3.47 8.57 -12.13
N GLY A 73 -3.74 9.66 -12.85
CA GLY A 73 -5.03 10.34 -12.85
C GLY A 73 -5.47 10.65 -14.27
N ARG A 74 -6.78 10.55 -14.54
CA ARG A 74 -7.35 10.87 -15.85
C ARG A 74 -7.93 12.29 -15.89
N HIS A 75 -7.78 12.96 -17.03
CA HIS A 75 -8.38 14.27 -17.32
C HIS A 75 -8.13 15.30 -16.21
N ALA A 76 -9.20 15.82 -15.59
CA ALA A 76 -9.16 16.80 -14.51
C ALA A 76 -8.36 16.34 -13.26
N TYR A 77 -8.07 15.04 -13.14
CA TYR A 77 -7.36 14.46 -12.01
C TYR A 77 -5.86 14.29 -12.22
N ALA A 78 -5.29 14.67 -13.37
CA ALA A 78 -3.86 14.52 -13.63
C ALA A 78 -2.98 15.32 -12.64
N VAL A 79 -3.33 16.59 -12.38
CA VAL A 79 -2.58 17.44 -11.43
C VAL A 79 -2.77 16.98 -9.97
N PRO A 80 -4.01 16.72 -9.49
CA PRO A 80 -4.21 16.11 -8.18
C PRO A 80 -3.46 14.78 -7.98
N ALA A 81 -3.41 13.92 -9.00
CA ALA A 81 -2.69 12.65 -8.94
C ALA A 81 -1.18 12.85 -8.73
N ALA A 82 -0.56 13.81 -9.42
CA ALA A 82 0.87 14.11 -9.25
C ALA A 82 1.19 14.59 -7.83
N LEU A 83 0.36 15.47 -7.25
CA LEU A 83 0.53 15.92 -5.86
C LEU A 83 0.33 14.78 -4.86
N ALA A 84 -0.71 13.96 -5.07
CA ALA A 84 -0.97 12.78 -4.27
C ALA A 84 0.22 11.80 -4.32
N GLY A 85 0.84 11.60 -5.48
CA GLY A 85 2.02 10.72 -5.65
C GLY A 85 3.19 11.10 -4.75
N ARG A 86 3.50 12.40 -4.69
CA ARG A 86 4.61 12.89 -3.84
C ARG A 86 4.33 12.69 -2.35
N LEU A 87 3.09 12.92 -1.92
CA LEU A 87 2.69 12.72 -0.52
C LEU A 87 2.59 11.23 -0.17
N ALA A 88 2.12 10.40 -1.11
CA ALA A 88 2.03 8.96 -0.96
C ALA A 88 3.40 8.32 -0.72
N GLY A 89 4.43 8.69 -1.47
CA GLY A 89 5.79 8.17 -1.25
C GLY A 89 6.32 8.44 0.16
N LEU A 90 6.09 9.65 0.70
CA LEU A 90 6.46 10.00 2.07
C LEU A 90 5.64 9.19 3.11
N ALA A 91 4.35 9.02 2.86
CA ALA A 91 3.45 8.25 3.73
C ALA A 91 3.83 6.77 3.76
N ILE A 92 4.09 6.15 2.60
CA ILE A 92 4.54 4.76 2.45
C ILE A 92 5.85 4.56 3.24
N GLY A 93 6.84 5.44 3.04
CA GLY A 93 8.11 5.34 3.77
C GLY A 93 7.95 5.55 5.29
N ALA A 94 6.99 6.35 5.75
CA ALA A 94 6.67 6.49 7.16
C ALA A 94 5.99 5.23 7.73
N ASP A 95 5.08 4.64 6.97
CA ASP A 95 4.35 3.43 7.37
C ASP A 95 5.27 2.21 7.44
N LEU A 96 6.12 1.99 6.45
CA LEU A 96 7.13 0.92 6.48
C LEU A 96 8.08 1.04 7.67
N ARG A 97 8.52 2.26 8.00
CA ARG A 97 9.34 2.50 9.21
C ARG A 97 8.55 2.20 10.49
N LYS A 98 7.26 2.49 10.51
CA LYS A 98 6.40 2.16 11.65
C LYS A 98 6.22 0.64 11.78
N ALA A 99 5.99 -0.06 10.68
CA ALA A 99 5.90 -1.52 10.63
C ALA A 99 7.20 -2.17 11.12
N ALA A 100 8.37 -1.70 10.64
CA ALA A 100 9.67 -2.17 11.12
C ALA A 100 9.81 -2.06 12.64
N ARG A 101 9.50 -0.89 13.21
CA ARG A 101 9.52 -0.68 14.68
C ARG A 101 8.55 -1.58 15.44
N ILE A 102 7.42 -1.97 14.85
CA ILE A 102 6.46 -2.89 15.48
C ILE A 102 7.03 -4.31 15.49
N LEU A 103 7.65 -4.74 14.38
CA LEU A 103 8.28 -6.05 14.27
C LEU A 103 9.48 -6.18 15.21
N GLU A 104 10.35 -5.17 15.29
CA GLU A 104 11.49 -5.12 16.23
C GLU A 104 11.06 -5.27 17.70
N ARG A 105 9.85 -4.82 18.07
CA ARG A 105 9.32 -4.97 19.44
C ARG A 105 8.70 -6.33 19.72
N ARG A 106 8.47 -7.14 18.69
CA ARG A 106 7.82 -8.46 18.78
C ARG A 106 8.82 -9.62 18.74
N SER A 107 10.05 -9.37 18.27
CA SER A 107 11.20 -10.27 18.31
C SER A 107 11.95 -10.16 19.63
#